data_AF-G5LMP8-F1
#
_entry.id   AF-G5LMP8-F1
#
_cell.length_a   1.000
_cell.length_b   1.000
_cell.length_c   1.000
_cell.angle_alpha   90.00
_cell.angle_beta   90.00
_cell.angle_gamma   90.00
#
_symmetry.space_group_name_H-M   'P 1'
#
loop_
_entity.id
_entity.type
_entity.pdbx_description
1 polymer ?
#
loop_
_entity_poly.entity_id
_entity_poly.type
_entity_poly.pdbx_seq_one_letter_code
_entity_poly.pdbx_strand_id
1 'polypeptide(L)'
;MLDGTWPEARKMFRKSPYLDHLPVISVDLSRLSAYRLREIHAEGQYCTAEVAIALLDLAGDTEAATSLGEHFTRFKTRYLAGKTQHPGNVTA
;
A
#
# COMPACT_ATOMS: atom_id res chain seq x y z
N MET A 1 11.80 3.26 -3.59
CA MET A 1 10.33 3.30 -3.81
C MET A 1 9.94 4.75 -4.03
N LEU A 2 9.14 5.05 -5.07
CA LEU A 2 8.59 6.39 -5.28
C LEU A 2 7.25 6.44 -4.55
N ASP A 3 7.13 7.32 -3.57
CA ASP A 3 5.92 7.46 -2.74
C ASP A 3 5.09 8.66 -3.20
N GLY A 4 3.79 8.46 -3.30
CA GLY A 4 2.83 9.42 -3.83
C GLY A 4 1.62 8.73 -4.43
N THR A 5 0.64 9.52 -4.88
CA THR A 5 -0.49 8.95 -5.62
C THR A 5 -0.03 8.29 -6.92
N TRP A 6 -0.81 7.35 -7.45
CA TRP A 6 -0.48 6.66 -8.71
C TRP A 6 -0.10 7.60 -9.88
N PRO A 7 -0.80 8.73 -10.11
CA PRO A 7 -0.39 9.70 -11.13
C PRO A 7 0.92 10.40 -10.79
N GLU A 8 1.16 10.71 -9.52
CA GLU A 8 2.38 11.38 -9.05
C GLU A 8 3.60 10.49 -9.20
N ALA A 9 3.54 9.24 -8.72
CA ALA A 9 4.63 8.27 -8.86
C ALA A 9 4.99 8.03 -10.34
N ARG A 10 3.99 7.87 -11.22
CA ARG A 10 4.21 7.77 -12.67
C ARG A 10 4.86 9.03 -13.25
N LYS A 11 4.42 10.21 -12.81
CA LYS A 11 5.00 11.48 -13.25
C LYS A 11 6.44 11.62 -12.78
N MET A 12 6.74 11.26 -11.53
CA MET A 12 8.09 11.27 -10.97
C MET A 12 9.02 10.35 -11.77
N PHE A 13 8.59 9.11 -12.03
CA PHE A 13 9.35 8.15 -12.83
C PHE A 13 9.64 8.69 -14.24
N ARG A 14 8.60 9.11 -14.97
CA ARG A 14 8.74 9.66 -16.34
C ARG A 14 9.59 10.92 -16.41
N LYS A 15 9.58 11.76 -15.38
CA LYS A 15 10.31 13.04 -15.34
C LYS A 15 11.72 12.93 -14.76
N SER A 16 12.17 11.73 -14.41
CA SER A 16 13.47 11.51 -13.80
C SER A 16 14.33 10.60 -14.68
N PRO A 17 14.95 11.11 -15.76
CA PRO A 17 15.76 10.29 -16.67
C PRO A 17 16.92 9.56 -15.98
N TYR A 18 17.39 10.09 -14.86
CA TYR A 18 18.40 9.42 -14.03
C TYR A 18 17.90 8.12 -13.38
N LEU A 19 16.61 7.80 -13.43
CA LEU A 19 16.06 6.53 -12.94
C LEU A 19 16.00 5.45 -14.03
N ASP A 20 16.17 5.80 -15.31
CA ASP A 20 15.93 4.89 -16.45
C ASP A 20 16.85 3.66 -16.47
N HIS A 21 18.03 3.78 -15.85
CA HIS A 21 19.03 2.71 -15.80
C HIS A 21 18.94 1.85 -14.52
N LEU A 22 18.08 2.22 -13.57
CA LEU A 22 17.96 1.49 -12.32
C LEU A 22 17.07 0.25 -12.51
N PRO A 23 17.39 -0.87 -11.85
CA PRO A 23 16.55 -2.06 -11.90
C PRO A 23 15.16 -1.76 -11.30
N VAL A 24 14.12 -2.10 -12.05
CA VAL A 24 12.72 -1.96 -11.60
C VAL A 24 12.25 -3.32 -11.09
N ILE A 25 11.79 -3.34 -9.85
CA ILE A 25 11.22 -4.54 -9.23
C ILE A 25 9.71 -4.51 -9.44
N SER A 26 9.18 -5.49 -10.16
CA SER A 26 7.75 -5.77 -10.22
C SER A 26 7.40 -6.76 -9.12
N VAL A 27 6.49 -6.36 -8.24
CA VAL A 27 6.05 -7.21 -7.13
C VAL A 27 4.68 -7.78 -7.48
N ASP A 28 4.55 -9.11 -7.47
CA ASP A 28 3.24 -9.76 -7.55
C ASP A 28 2.57 -9.73 -6.17
N LEU A 29 1.69 -8.76 -6.01
CA LEU A 29 0.97 -8.49 -4.77
C LEU A 29 -0.27 -9.39 -4.62
N SER A 30 -0.54 -10.31 -5.57
CA SER A 30 -1.60 -11.31 -5.44
C SER A 30 -1.41 -12.21 -4.21
N ARG A 31 -0.15 -12.54 -3.87
CA ARG A 31 0.23 -13.29 -2.66
C ARG A 31 -0.11 -12.56 -1.37
N LEU A 32 -0.05 -11.24 -1.35
CA LEU A 32 -0.47 -10.45 -0.18
C LEU A 32 -1.98 -10.37 -0.02
N SER A 33 -2.74 -10.52 -1.11
CA SER A 33 -4.21 -10.61 -1.00
C SER A 33 -4.65 -11.82 -0.17
N ALA A 34 -3.87 -12.90 -0.16
CA ALA A 34 -4.09 -14.07 0.70
C ALA A 34 -3.74 -13.81 2.17
N TYR A 35 -2.89 -12.83 2.45
CA TYR A 35 -2.47 -12.42 3.80
C TYR A 35 -3.52 -11.58 4.57
N ARG A 36 -4.78 -11.63 4.13
CA ARG A 36 -5.96 -11.08 4.84
C ARG A 36 -5.91 -9.58 5.11
N LEU A 37 -6.24 -8.74 4.15
CA LEU A 37 -7.05 -7.55 4.43
C LEU A 37 -7.91 -7.16 3.24
N ARG A 38 -9.10 -7.74 3.13
CA ARG A 38 -10.14 -7.19 2.25
C ARG A 38 -11.47 -7.09 2.97
N GLU A 39 -12.03 -5.89 2.87
CA GLU A 39 -13.39 -5.75 2.35
C GLU A 39 -13.41 -4.86 1.10
N ILE A 40 -12.54 -3.84 0.97
CA ILE A 40 -12.59 -2.94 -0.18
C ILE A 40 -11.18 -2.54 -0.62
N HIS A 41 -10.62 -3.24 -1.61
CA HIS A 41 -9.54 -2.72 -2.46
C HIS A 41 -9.82 -3.14 -3.90
N ALA A 42 -9.98 -2.14 -4.77
CA ALA A 42 -9.94 -2.33 -6.22
C ALA A 42 -8.58 -2.96 -6.59
N GLU A 43 -8.60 -4.03 -7.36
CA GLU A 43 -7.40 -4.73 -7.79
C GLU A 43 -6.36 -3.77 -8.39
N GLY A 44 -5.10 -3.91 -7.98
CA GLY A 44 -3.99 -3.13 -8.51
C GLY A 44 -3.67 -1.82 -7.78
N GLN A 45 -4.44 -1.42 -6.76
CA GLN A 45 -4.12 -0.23 -5.95
C GLN A 45 -3.70 -0.61 -4.54
N TYR A 46 -2.41 -0.93 -4.40
CA TYR A 46 -1.77 -1.21 -3.12
C TYR A 46 -1.16 0.06 -2.56
N CYS A 47 -1.26 0.23 -1.24
CA CYS A 47 -0.61 1.35 -0.56
C CYS A 47 0.88 1.06 -0.32
N THR A 48 1.62 2.11 0.04
CA THR A 48 3.06 2.08 0.34
C THR A 48 3.42 1.01 1.37
N ALA A 49 2.58 0.80 2.39
CA ALA A 49 2.80 -0.21 3.42
C ALA A 49 2.67 -1.64 2.88
N GLU A 50 1.67 -1.92 2.04
CA GLU A 50 1.48 -3.25 1.44
C GLU A 50 2.64 -3.61 0.52
N VAL A 51 3.11 -2.64 -0.29
CA VAL A 51 4.29 -2.85 -1.14
C VAL A 51 5.55 -3.10 -0.30
N ALA A 52 5.73 -2.36 0.80
CA ALA A 52 6.86 -2.56 1.69
C ALA A 52 6.87 -3.95 2.35
N ILE A 53 5.72 -4.44 2.82
CA ILE A 53 5.58 -5.80 3.38
C ILE A 53 6.00 -6.84 2.34
N ALA A 54 5.55 -6.69 1.09
CA ALA A 54 5.90 -7.60 0.01
C ALA A 54 7.40 -7.63 -0.29
N LEU A 55 8.05 -6.46 -0.28
CA LEU A 55 9.47 -6.34 -0.55
C LEU A 55 10.32 -6.95 0.57
N LEU A 56 9.88 -6.81 1.83
CA LEU A 56 10.54 -7.46 2.96
C LEU A 56 10.44 -8.99 2.86
N ASP A 57 9.26 -9.52 2.54
CA ASP A 57 9.06 -10.95 2.32
C ASP A 57 9.90 -11.49 1.15
N LEU A 58 9.93 -10.75 0.03
CA LEU A 58 10.77 -11.10 -1.13
C LEU A 58 12.27 -11.07 -0.81
N ALA A 59 12.70 -10.18 0.10
CA ALA A 59 14.07 -10.11 0.59
C ALA A 59 14.41 -11.21 1.62
N GLY A 60 13.41 -12.01 2.05
CA GLY A 60 13.56 -13.04 3.08
C GLY A 60 13.49 -12.52 4.51
N ASP A 61 13.20 -11.23 4.71
CA ASP A 61 12.99 -10.63 6.03
C ASP A 61 11.53 -10.82 6.48
N THR A 62 11.20 -12.07 6.77
CA THR A 62 9.82 -12.47 7.12
C THR A 62 9.37 -11.91 8.47
N GLU A 63 10.32 -11.65 9.39
CA GLU A 63 10.03 -11.06 10.70
C GLU A 63 9.57 -9.61 10.54
N ALA A 64 10.35 -8.79 9.81
CA ALA A 64 9.96 -7.40 9.55
C ALA A 64 8.67 -7.32 8.73
N ALA A 65 8.49 -8.19 7.73
CA ALA A 65 7.27 -8.27 6.93
C ALA A 65 6.04 -8.55 7.82
N THR A 66 6.14 -9.52 8.73
CA THR A 66 5.06 -9.89 9.65
C THR A 66 4.74 -8.75 10.61
N SER A 67 5.76 -8.18 11.27
CA SER A 67 5.60 -7.08 12.22
C SER A 67 4.93 -5.86 11.59
N LEU A 68 5.37 -5.47 10.38
CA LEU A 68 4.77 -4.37 9.64
C LEU A 68 3.32 -4.67 9.23
N GLY A 69 3.05 -5.90 8.79
CA GLY A 69 1.70 -6.37 8.44
C GLY A 69 0.72 -6.30 9.61
N GLU A 70 1.13 -6.78 10.78
CA GLU A 70 0.31 -6.71 12.01
C GLU A 70 0.05 -5.27 12.45
N HIS A 71 1.08 -4.43 12.41
CA HIS A 71 0.95 -3.02 12.74
C HIS A 71 -0.04 -2.32 11.81
N PHE A 72 0.11 -2.51 10.50
CA PHE A 72 -0.76 -1.93 9.48
C PHE A 72 -2.22 -2.38 9.64
N THR A 73 -2.43 -3.67 9.92
CA THR A 73 -3.75 -4.25 10.22
C THR A 73 -4.39 -3.54 11.41
N ARG A 74 -3.67 -3.46 12.53
CA ARG A 74 -4.16 -2.83 13.77
C ARG A 74 -4.48 -1.35 13.55
N PHE A 75 -3.60 -0.63 12.86
CA PHE A 75 -3.82 0.77 12.51
C PHE A 75 -5.11 0.94 11.70
N LYS A 76 -5.27 0.18 10.61
CA LYS A 76 -6.43 0.28 9.72
C LYS A 76 -7.74 -0.08 10.43
N THR A 77 -7.76 -1.13 11.23
CA THR A 77 -8.94 -1.51 12.04
C THR A 77 -9.34 -0.37 12.98
N ARG A 78 -8.39 0.24 13.69
CA ARG A 78 -8.67 1.35 14.61
C ARG A 78 -9.08 2.62 13.87
N TYR A 79 -8.43 2.92 12.75
CA TYR A 79 -8.77 4.06 11.91
C TYR A 79 -10.20 3.95 11.38
N LEU A 80 -10.60 2.78 10.86
CA LEU A 80 -11.97 2.53 10.39
C LEU A 80 -12.99 2.58 11.53
N ALA A 81 -12.67 2.03 12.70
CA ALA A 81 -13.55 2.10 13.87
C ALA A 81 -13.74 3.54 14.39
N GLY A 82 -12.70 4.37 14.30
CA GLY A 82 -12.77 5.80 14.66
C GLY A 82 -13.38 6.69 13.58
N LYS A 83 -13.50 6.19 12.33
CA LYS A 83 -14.14 6.89 11.23
C LYS A 83 -15.66 6.71 11.34
N THR A 84 -16.26 7.39 12.31
CA THR A 84 -17.72 7.54 12.40
C THR A 84 -18.24 8.12 11.09
N GLN A 85 -19.15 7.38 10.45
CA GLN A 85 -19.99 7.86 9.35
C GLN A 85 -20.76 9.08 9.87
N HIS A 86 -20.24 10.29 9.66
CA HIS A 86 -21.08 11.47 9.80
C HIS A 86 -22.17 11.29 8.73
N PRO A 87 -23.46 11.17 9.11
CA PRO A 87 -24.51 11.22 8.12
C PRO A 87 -24.41 12.62 7.51
N GLY A 88 -23.89 12.70 6.29
CA GLY A 88 -24.05 13.89 5.49
C GLY A 88 -25.55 14.07 5.30
N ASN A 89 -26.11 15.09 5.95
CA ASN A 89 -27.20 15.92 5.45
C ASN A 89 -27.64 16.89 6.56
N VAL A 90 -27.45 18.19 6.33
CA VAL A 90 -28.57 19.15 6.40
C VAL A 90 -28.32 20.20 5.33
N THR A 91 -29.07 20.08 4.24
CA THR A 91 -29.47 21.17 3.35
C THR A 91 -30.19 22.23 4.17
N ALA A 92 -29.78 23.50 4.06
CA ALA A 92 -30.60 24.68 4.34
C ALA A 92 -30.16 25.80 3.40
#